data_AF-A0A1X7VEF0-F1
#
_entry.id   AF-A0A1X7VEF0-F1
#
_cell.length_a   1.000
_cell.length_b   1.000
_cell.length_c   1.000
_cell.angle_alpha   90.00
_cell.angle_beta   90.00
_cell.angle_gamma   90.00
#
_symmetry.space_group_name_H-M   'P 1'
#
loop_
_entity.id
_entity.type
_entity.pdbx_description
1 polymer ?
#
loop_
_entity_poly.entity_id
_entity_poly.type
_entity_poly.pdbx_seq_one_letter_code
_entity_poly.pdbx_strand_id
1 'polypeptide(L)'
;MSRKIIGILPNYYVHVLDLNTNITTVEIGPQNLVLQDNHSLEAGPLPFVTIPPGHYCRVEHPIDINKPIVDGKLYELRFGHREIRLHGDPFPLFPGERLPESGSATDYSRAIKRLPTIKADHGIHLSALVDMEETDTAPARKAGDEWQLRGPLTYLPKPEEQVVKMVSPIIITPGHAVRLRARQAFTDAKGIYRCTGEEWLVRDIGAYLPDVYEEVVEEVDAYTLTPNNALHIRANCNFTDQFGRGRRIGEEWLVKYDDTESYIPDVTEEVVNEVQLTVLSHHQYCVVVNPLGDDGRPRLGCRELRKGPKTFFLHPGEKFERGIQDAIILESDEALLVTAQEEFDDITEDGSKVHRTPGDRWMIHGPTDYIPRTEIGNIQRRANCNFTDQFGRGRRIGEEWLVKYDDTESYIPDVTEEVVNEVQLTVLSHHQYCVVVNPLGDDGRPRLGCRELRKGPKTFFLHPGEKFERGIQDAIILESDEALLVTAQEEFDDVTEDGSKVHRTPGDRWMVHGPTDYIPRTEIGTYRGGI
;
A
#
# COMPACT_ATOMS: atom_id res chain seq x y z
N MET A 1 -86.59 47.41 -0.88
CA MET A 1 -85.48 46.44 -0.71
C MET A 1 -84.90 46.16 -2.09
N SER A 2 -83.58 46.08 -2.23
CA SER A 2 -82.90 45.88 -3.51
C SER A 2 -82.72 44.39 -3.80
N ARG A 3 -83.51 43.82 -4.73
CA ARG A 3 -83.33 42.43 -5.19
C ARG A 3 -81.93 42.27 -5.78
N LYS A 4 -81.14 41.36 -5.21
CA LYS A 4 -79.79 41.05 -5.70
C LYS A 4 -79.88 40.02 -6.81
N ILE A 5 -79.69 40.47 -8.06
CA ILE A 5 -79.67 39.62 -9.24
C ILE A 5 -78.21 39.19 -9.50
N ILE A 6 -78.01 37.90 -9.78
CA ILE A 6 -76.71 37.31 -10.09
C ILE A 6 -76.78 36.72 -11.50
N GLY A 7 -76.02 37.29 -12.42
CA GLY A 7 -75.82 36.70 -13.75
C GLY A 7 -74.82 35.56 -13.67
N ILE A 8 -75.28 34.33 -13.82
CA ILE A 8 -74.43 33.14 -13.91
C ILE A 8 -74.14 32.89 -15.39
N LEU A 9 -72.86 32.91 -15.76
CA LEU A 9 -72.40 32.71 -17.13
C LEU A 9 -72.46 31.22 -17.55
N PRO A 10 -72.43 30.87 -18.85
CA PRO A 10 -72.24 29.49 -19.29
C PRO A 10 -70.96 28.90 -18.68
N ASN A 11 -71.01 27.66 -18.20
CA ASN A 11 -69.92 26.98 -17.48
C ASN A 11 -69.47 27.69 -16.20
N TYR A 12 -70.38 28.39 -15.51
CA TYR A 12 -70.20 28.87 -14.13
C TYR A 12 -71.32 28.34 -13.24
N TYR A 13 -71.04 28.25 -11.93
CA TYR A 13 -72.02 27.93 -10.88
C TYR A 13 -71.93 28.90 -9.69
N VAL A 14 -72.97 28.91 -8.87
CA VAL A 14 -72.96 29.49 -7.52
C VAL A 14 -73.50 28.50 -6.50
N HIS A 15 -73.13 28.68 -5.23
CA HIS A 15 -73.74 27.97 -4.10
C HIS A 15 -74.67 28.91 -3.35
N VAL A 16 -75.93 28.51 -3.17
CA VAL A 16 -77.01 29.34 -2.61
C VAL A 16 -77.56 28.64 -1.37
N LEU A 17 -77.53 29.30 -0.22
CA LEU A 17 -78.07 28.79 1.04
C LEU A 17 -79.46 29.38 1.28
N ASP A 18 -80.49 28.54 1.35
CA ASP A 18 -81.78 28.95 1.89
C ASP A 18 -81.71 28.95 3.43
N LEU A 19 -81.93 30.13 4.02
CA LEU A 19 -81.90 30.36 5.46
C LEU A 19 -83.11 29.76 6.20
N ASN A 20 -84.19 29.39 5.49
CA ASN A 20 -85.36 28.74 6.10
C ASN A 20 -85.14 27.24 6.31
N THR A 21 -84.56 26.54 5.33
CA THR A 21 -84.27 25.10 5.41
C THR A 21 -82.84 24.78 5.87
N ASN A 22 -81.93 25.77 5.83
CA ASN A 22 -80.49 25.63 6.04
C ASN A 22 -79.84 24.63 5.04
N ILE A 23 -80.30 24.68 3.78
CA ILE A 23 -79.82 23.82 2.68
C ILE A 23 -79.11 24.68 1.63
N THR A 24 -77.89 24.26 1.27
CA THR A 24 -77.13 24.87 0.18
C THR A 24 -77.34 24.10 -1.12
N THR A 25 -77.87 24.74 -2.16
CA THR A 25 -77.99 24.19 -3.52
C THR A 25 -76.87 24.68 -4.44
N VAL A 26 -76.61 23.99 -5.55
CA VAL A 26 -75.79 24.50 -6.66
C VAL A 26 -76.68 24.99 -7.80
N GLU A 27 -76.51 26.25 -8.19
CA GLU A 27 -77.20 26.87 -9.32
C GLU A 27 -76.23 27.02 -10.49
N ILE A 28 -76.61 26.49 -11.65
CA ILE A 28 -75.77 26.38 -12.86
C ILE A 28 -76.20 27.43 -13.89
N GLY A 29 -75.25 28.06 -14.57
CA GLY A 29 -75.50 28.98 -15.68
C GLY A 29 -75.58 28.29 -17.06
N PRO A 30 -76.14 28.96 -18.09
CA PRO A 30 -76.47 30.38 -18.12
C PRO A 30 -77.88 30.73 -17.60
N GLN A 31 -77.95 31.51 -16.52
CA GLN A 31 -79.21 32.07 -16.02
C GLN A 31 -78.98 33.35 -15.19
N ASN A 32 -80.01 34.19 -15.07
CA ASN A 32 -80.02 35.34 -14.15
C ASN A 32 -80.77 34.97 -12.88
N LEU A 33 -80.05 34.45 -11.89
CA LEU A 33 -80.63 34.06 -10.60
C LEU A 33 -81.08 35.32 -9.83
N VAL A 34 -82.34 35.32 -9.37
CA VAL A 34 -82.86 36.36 -8.47
C VAL A 34 -82.88 35.80 -7.05
N LEU A 35 -82.00 36.30 -6.18
CA LEU A 35 -82.02 35.89 -4.77
C LEU A 35 -83.30 36.38 -4.09
N GLN A 36 -83.93 35.48 -3.32
CA GLN A 36 -85.05 35.80 -2.44
C GLN A 36 -84.52 36.36 -1.11
N ASP A 37 -85.39 37.00 -0.31
CA ASP A 37 -84.97 37.65 0.94
C ASP A 37 -84.45 36.64 2.00
N ASN A 38 -84.76 35.35 1.84
CA ASN A 38 -84.25 34.22 2.62
C ASN A 38 -83.03 33.49 2.00
N HIS A 39 -82.47 33.95 0.88
CA HIS A 39 -81.34 33.27 0.21
C HIS A 39 -80.00 34.01 0.42
N SER A 40 -79.00 33.32 0.95
CA SER A 40 -77.60 33.73 1.00
C SER A 40 -76.81 33.20 -0.21
N LEU A 41 -75.73 33.90 -0.58
CA LEU A 41 -74.77 33.46 -1.58
C LEU A 41 -73.50 33.01 -0.85
N GLU A 42 -73.27 31.69 -0.79
CA GLU A 42 -72.13 31.11 -0.08
C GLU A 42 -70.87 31.06 -0.95
N ALA A 43 -71.02 30.82 -2.26
CA ALA A 43 -69.89 30.79 -3.18
C ALA A 43 -70.26 31.25 -4.61
N GLY A 44 -69.28 31.88 -5.27
CA GLY A 44 -69.29 32.18 -6.71
C GLY A 44 -69.79 33.56 -7.13
N PRO A 45 -69.95 33.80 -8.45
CA PRO A 45 -69.80 32.82 -9.54
C PRO A 45 -68.40 32.19 -9.65
N LEU A 46 -68.33 30.86 -9.61
CA LEU A 46 -67.11 30.08 -9.85
C LEU A 46 -67.21 29.39 -11.21
N PRO A 47 -66.10 29.23 -11.97
CA PRO A 47 -66.12 28.48 -13.21
C PRO A 47 -66.32 26.98 -12.96
N PHE A 48 -66.68 26.23 -13.99
CA PHE A 48 -66.69 24.77 -14.00
C PHE A 48 -65.26 24.20 -14.06
N VAL A 49 -65.05 23.04 -13.44
CA VAL A 49 -63.83 22.24 -13.57
C VAL A 49 -63.83 21.62 -14.96
N THR A 50 -62.84 21.97 -15.79
CA THR A 50 -62.68 21.45 -17.15
C THR A 50 -61.39 20.64 -17.23
N ILE A 51 -61.49 19.32 -17.36
CA ILE A 51 -60.33 18.42 -17.41
C ILE A 51 -59.96 18.14 -18.88
N PRO A 52 -58.77 18.52 -19.37
CA PRO A 52 -58.36 18.23 -20.75
C PRO A 52 -58.06 16.73 -20.99
N PRO A 53 -58.05 16.25 -22.24
CA PRO A 53 -57.60 14.91 -22.58
C PRO A 53 -56.22 14.58 -21.98
N GLY A 54 -56.05 13.36 -21.49
CA GLY A 54 -54.82 12.91 -20.84
C GLY A 54 -54.54 13.51 -19.46
N HIS A 55 -55.53 14.19 -18.85
CA HIS A 55 -55.45 14.75 -17.50
C HIS A 55 -56.53 14.14 -16.58
N TYR A 56 -56.35 14.35 -15.27
CA TYR A 56 -57.28 13.98 -14.20
C TYR A 56 -57.29 15.06 -13.10
N CYS A 57 -58.29 15.02 -12.22
CA CYS A 57 -58.22 15.69 -10.92
C CYS A 57 -58.72 14.78 -9.81
N ARG A 58 -58.35 15.09 -8.56
CA ARG A 58 -58.77 14.37 -7.36
C ARG A 58 -59.73 15.21 -6.54
N VAL A 59 -61.00 14.82 -6.49
CA VAL A 59 -62.05 15.46 -5.68
C VAL A 59 -62.09 14.78 -4.31
N GLU A 60 -62.11 15.56 -3.24
CA GLU A 60 -62.34 15.09 -1.87
C GLU A 60 -63.80 15.34 -1.46
N HIS A 61 -64.36 14.41 -0.70
CA HIS A 61 -65.78 14.36 -0.31
C HIS A 61 -66.76 14.33 -1.49
N PRO A 62 -66.54 13.46 -2.51
CA PRO A 62 -67.38 13.40 -3.69
C PRO A 62 -68.83 13.05 -3.33
N ILE A 63 -69.80 13.58 -4.09
CA ILE A 63 -71.20 13.15 -3.95
C ILE A 63 -71.35 11.63 -4.13
N ASP A 64 -72.35 11.05 -3.48
CA ASP A 64 -72.76 9.66 -3.72
C ASP A 64 -73.69 9.58 -4.93
N ILE A 65 -73.10 9.32 -6.11
CA ILE A 65 -73.81 9.20 -7.40
C ILE A 65 -74.88 8.09 -7.43
N ASN A 66 -74.90 7.18 -6.45
CA ASN A 66 -75.92 6.14 -6.34
C ASN A 66 -77.23 6.67 -5.71
N LYS A 67 -77.20 7.88 -5.16
CA LYS A 67 -78.35 8.52 -4.50
C LYS A 67 -78.90 9.64 -5.40
N PRO A 68 -80.22 9.71 -5.62
CA PRO A 68 -80.79 10.75 -6.44
C PRO A 68 -80.59 12.12 -5.79
N ILE A 69 -80.11 13.08 -6.58
CA ILE A 69 -80.20 14.50 -6.20
C ILE A 69 -81.68 14.87 -6.17
N VAL A 70 -82.14 15.46 -5.06
CA VAL A 70 -83.53 15.84 -4.82
C VAL A 70 -83.56 17.29 -4.35
N ASP A 71 -84.31 18.13 -5.05
CA ASP A 71 -84.47 19.55 -4.72
C ASP A 71 -85.01 19.72 -3.29
N GLY A 72 -84.46 20.68 -2.55
CA GLY A 72 -84.81 20.88 -1.14
C GLY A 72 -84.28 19.80 -0.19
N LYS A 73 -83.23 19.06 -0.57
CA LYS A 73 -82.42 18.21 0.32
C LYS A 73 -80.93 18.55 0.21
N LEU A 74 -80.18 18.24 1.26
CA LEU A 74 -78.72 18.30 1.25
C LEU A 74 -78.14 17.22 0.33
N TYR A 75 -77.07 17.54 -0.39
CA TYR A 75 -76.30 16.55 -1.16
C TYR A 75 -75.63 15.55 -0.20
N GLU A 76 -75.76 14.25 -0.47
CA GLU A 76 -75.10 13.22 0.32
C GLU A 76 -73.65 13.04 -0.16
N LEU A 77 -72.70 13.52 0.65
CA LEU A 77 -71.26 13.46 0.39
C LEU A 77 -70.63 12.22 1.02
N ARG A 78 -69.73 11.56 0.28
CA ARG A 78 -68.89 10.48 0.81
C ARG A 78 -67.70 11.08 1.57
N PHE A 79 -67.96 11.59 2.79
CA PHE A 79 -66.93 12.16 3.66
C PHE A 79 -65.76 11.19 3.90
N GLY A 80 -64.53 11.71 3.95
CA GLY A 80 -63.31 10.91 3.98
C GLY A 80 -62.89 10.26 2.65
N HIS A 81 -63.83 10.02 1.72
CA HIS A 81 -63.50 9.42 0.42
C HIS A 81 -62.94 10.43 -0.59
N ARG A 82 -62.29 9.87 -1.61
CA ARG A 82 -61.69 10.55 -2.76
C ARG A 82 -62.23 9.97 -4.05
N GLU A 83 -62.32 10.79 -5.08
CA GLU A 83 -62.70 10.38 -6.43
C GLU A 83 -61.72 10.94 -7.46
N ILE A 84 -61.33 10.11 -8.42
CA ILE A 84 -60.48 10.50 -9.54
C ILE A 84 -61.38 10.74 -10.75
N ARG A 85 -61.56 12.01 -11.12
CA ARG A 85 -62.31 12.41 -12.32
C ARG A 85 -61.33 12.55 -13.49
N LEU A 86 -61.66 11.90 -14.62
CA LEU A 86 -60.89 11.92 -15.87
C LEU A 86 -61.46 12.97 -16.84
N HIS A 87 -60.87 13.09 -18.04
CA HIS A 87 -61.44 13.89 -19.12
C HIS A 87 -62.89 13.50 -19.44
N GLY A 88 -63.77 14.50 -19.52
CA GLY A 88 -65.19 14.40 -19.83
C GLY A 88 -65.79 15.81 -19.92
N ASP A 89 -67.11 15.91 -19.82
CA ASP A 89 -67.81 17.20 -19.80
C ASP A 89 -67.41 18.07 -18.58
N PRO A 90 -67.31 19.40 -18.72
CA PRO A 90 -67.05 20.30 -17.60
C PRO A 90 -68.11 20.17 -16.50
N PHE A 91 -67.71 20.19 -15.23
CA PHE A 91 -68.61 19.98 -14.08
C PHE A 91 -68.46 21.06 -12.99
N PRO A 92 -69.53 21.38 -12.24
CA PRO A 92 -69.43 22.17 -11.01
C PRO A 92 -68.92 21.31 -9.85
N LEU A 93 -68.37 21.93 -8.80
CA LEU A 93 -68.23 21.26 -7.50
C LEU A 93 -69.53 21.42 -6.72
N PHE A 94 -70.02 20.35 -6.11
CA PHE A 94 -71.17 20.42 -5.21
C PHE A 94 -70.80 21.03 -3.85
N PRO A 95 -71.73 21.64 -3.10
CA PRO A 95 -71.49 22.17 -1.77
C PRO A 95 -70.85 21.12 -0.84
N GLY A 96 -69.57 21.34 -0.48
CA GLY A 96 -68.78 20.45 0.38
C GLY A 96 -67.74 19.59 -0.35
N GLU A 97 -67.86 19.38 -1.67
CA GLU A 97 -66.78 18.82 -2.50
C GLU A 97 -65.58 19.77 -2.53
N ARG A 98 -64.36 19.23 -2.62
CA ARG A 98 -63.12 20.04 -2.62
C ARG A 98 -62.11 19.55 -3.64
N LEU A 99 -61.43 20.51 -4.28
CA LEU A 99 -60.18 20.31 -5.01
C LEU A 99 -59.03 20.88 -4.17
N PRO A 100 -58.39 20.10 -3.28
CA PRO A 100 -57.45 20.63 -2.28
C PRO A 100 -56.21 21.30 -2.91
N GLU A 101 -55.82 20.89 -4.13
CA GLU A 101 -54.62 21.36 -4.82
C GLU A 101 -54.88 22.57 -5.74
N SER A 102 -56.10 23.14 -5.70
CA SER A 102 -56.52 24.25 -6.58
C SER A 102 -55.79 25.56 -6.27
N GLY A 103 -55.59 25.88 -4.99
CA GLY A 103 -54.95 27.13 -4.54
C GLY A 103 -55.82 28.40 -4.72
N SER A 104 -56.75 28.42 -5.66
CA SER A 104 -57.85 29.39 -5.78
C SER A 104 -59.19 28.67 -5.99
N ALA A 105 -60.29 29.32 -5.61
CA ALA A 105 -61.64 28.89 -5.97
C ALA A 105 -62.03 29.25 -7.42
N THR A 106 -61.30 30.17 -8.06
CA THR A 106 -61.60 30.67 -9.42
C THR A 106 -60.70 30.11 -10.51
N ASP A 107 -59.73 29.26 -10.15
CA ASP A 107 -58.78 28.64 -11.08
C ASP A 107 -58.39 27.26 -10.53
N TYR A 108 -58.78 26.20 -11.25
CA TYR A 108 -58.49 24.81 -10.90
C TYR A 108 -57.27 24.24 -11.65
N SER A 109 -56.57 25.04 -12.47
CA SER A 109 -55.47 24.57 -13.33
C SER A 109 -54.39 23.81 -12.55
N ARG A 110 -54.15 24.18 -11.29
CA ARG A 110 -53.19 23.52 -10.38
C ARG A 110 -53.65 22.16 -9.85
N ALA A 111 -54.96 21.94 -9.74
CA ALA A 111 -55.53 20.65 -9.31
C ALA A 111 -55.66 19.64 -10.45
N ILE A 112 -55.54 20.08 -11.71
CA ILE A 112 -55.65 19.26 -12.91
C ILE A 112 -54.25 18.75 -13.29
N LYS A 113 -54.03 17.45 -13.11
CA LYS A 113 -52.73 16.77 -13.31
C LYS A 113 -52.73 15.96 -14.60
N ARG A 114 -51.58 15.86 -15.25
CA ARG A 114 -51.39 14.89 -16.35
C ARG A 114 -51.38 13.46 -15.80
N LEU A 115 -51.98 12.53 -16.54
CA LEU A 115 -51.84 11.10 -16.28
C LEU A 115 -50.35 10.71 -16.42
N PRO A 116 -49.73 10.03 -15.43
CA PRO A 116 -48.33 9.64 -15.53
C PRO A 116 -48.09 8.60 -16.64
N THR A 117 -47.26 8.94 -17.63
CA THR A 117 -46.81 7.98 -18.65
C THR A 117 -45.49 7.35 -18.22
N ILE A 118 -45.52 6.04 -17.99
CA ILE A 118 -44.34 5.22 -17.74
C ILE A 118 -43.73 4.82 -19.09
N LYS A 119 -42.45 5.11 -19.28
CA LYS A 119 -41.69 4.70 -20.48
C LYS A 119 -41.38 3.20 -20.44
N ALA A 120 -40.89 2.65 -21.56
CA ALA A 120 -40.19 1.37 -21.52
C ALA A 120 -39.04 1.40 -20.50
N ASP A 121 -38.78 0.26 -19.87
CA ASP A 121 -37.71 0.03 -18.88
C ASP A 121 -37.79 0.92 -17.62
N HIS A 122 -38.87 1.67 -17.44
CA HIS A 122 -39.14 2.48 -16.25
C HIS A 122 -40.27 1.86 -15.42
N GLY A 123 -40.33 2.22 -14.14
CA GLY A 123 -41.40 1.84 -13.21
C GLY A 123 -42.14 3.04 -12.61
N ILE A 124 -43.30 2.77 -12.03
CA ILE A 124 -43.91 3.60 -10.99
C ILE A 124 -44.07 2.76 -9.73
N HIS A 125 -43.56 3.28 -8.60
CA HIS A 125 -43.70 2.69 -7.27
C HIS A 125 -45.00 3.21 -6.66
N LEU A 126 -45.90 2.30 -6.31
CA LEU A 126 -47.19 2.56 -5.67
C LEU A 126 -47.22 1.97 -4.26
N SER A 127 -48.00 2.57 -3.36
CA SER A 127 -48.29 2.05 -2.03
C SER A 127 -49.79 2.15 -1.74
N ALA A 128 -50.35 1.18 -1.02
CA ALA A 128 -51.78 1.13 -0.71
C ALA A 128 -52.12 2.07 0.46
N LEU A 129 -53.12 2.95 0.28
CA LEU A 129 -53.61 3.84 1.33
C LEU A 129 -54.62 3.17 2.26
N VAL A 130 -55.28 2.11 1.78
CA VAL A 130 -56.32 1.32 2.45
C VAL A 130 -56.14 -0.15 2.07
N ASP A 131 -56.78 -1.05 2.81
CA ASP A 131 -56.87 -2.45 2.39
C ASP A 131 -57.65 -2.54 1.07
N MET A 132 -57.09 -3.26 0.10
CA MET A 132 -57.64 -3.47 -1.25
C MET A 132 -58.06 -4.94 -1.40
N GLU A 133 -59.31 -5.19 -1.77
CA GLU A 133 -59.79 -6.53 -2.10
C GLU A 133 -59.17 -7.07 -3.39
N GLU A 134 -59.18 -8.39 -3.56
CA GLU A 134 -58.72 -9.04 -4.78
C GLU A 134 -59.68 -8.80 -5.95
N THR A 135 -59.13 -8.60 -7.14
CA THR A 135 -59.88 -8.35 -8.38
C THR A 135 -59.26 -9.13 -9.53
N ASP A 136 -60.01 -9.34 -10.62
CA ASP A 136 -59.54 -10.00 -11.85
C ASP A 136 -58.26 -9.38 -12.47
N THR A 137 -57.87 -8.17 -12.03
CA THR A 137 -56.71 -7.42 -12.55
C THR A 137 -55.60 -7.20 -11.53
N ALA A 138 -55.82 -7.51 -10.25
CA ALA A 138 -54.86 -7.22 -9.18
C ALA A 138 -55.14 -8.07 -7.91
N PRO A 139 -54.11 -8.64 -7.27
CA PRO A 139 -54.25 -9.35 -6.00
C PRO A 139 -54.66 -8.39 -4.88
N ALA A 140 -55.24 -8.95 -3.81
CA ALA A 140 -55.50 -8.22 -2.57
C ALA A 140 -54.21 -7.63 -1.99
N ARG A 141 -54.34 -6.47 -1.33
CA ARG A 141 -53.25 -5.76 -0.64
C ARG A 141 -53.74 -5.17 0.67
N LYS A 142 -52.85 -4.96 1.62
CA LYS A 142 -53.11 -4.25 2.87
C LYS A 142 -52.63 -2.80 2.79
N ALA A 143 -53.21 -1.94 3.62
CA ALA A 143 -52.72 -0.58 3.78
C ALA A 143 -51.21 -0.57 4.15
N GLY A 144 -50.40 0.12 3.35
CA GLY A 144 -48.94 0.16 3.45
C GLY A 144 -48.20 -0.79 2.50
N ASP A 145 -48.84 -1.80 1.90
CA ASP A 145 -48.19 -2.69 0.93
C ASP A 145 -47.67 -1.89 -0.27
N GLU A 146 -46.43 -2.16 -0.69
CA GLU A 146 -45.78 -1.48 -1.82
C GLU A 146 -45.65 -2.41 -3.04
N TRP A 147 -45.82 -1.88 -4.25
CA TRP A 147 -45.63 -2.62 -5.52
C TRP A 147 -45.22 -1.69 -6.67
N GLN A 148 -44.67 -2.28 -7.74
CA GLN A 148 -44.24 -1.54 -8.92
C GLN A 148 -45.03 -1.95 -10.17
N LEU A 149 -45.48 -0.97 -10.96
CA LEU A 149 -45.94 -1.21 -12.33
C LEU A 149 -44.81 -0.83 -13.30
N ARG A 150 -44.38 -1.77 -14.14
CA ARG A 150 -43.35 -1.57 -15.17
C ARG A 150 -44.02 -1.09 -16.47
N GLY A 151 -43.40 -0.13 -17.17
CA GLY A 151 -43.90 0.38 -18.45
C GLY A 151 -43.53 -0.50 -19.65
N PRO A 152 -43.92 -0.10 -20.89
CA PRO A 152 -44.57 1.16 -21.24
C PRO A 152 -46.08 1.15 -21.02
N LEU A 153 -46.60 2.09 -20.22
CA LEU A 153 -48.05 2.28 -20.03
C LEU A 153 -48.38 3.71 -19.55
N THR A 154 -49.64 4.13 -19.74
CA THR A 154 -50.18 5.32 -19.05
C THR A 154 -50.91 4.87 -17.81
N TYR A 155 -50.42 5.30 -16.65
CA TYR A 155 -51.00 4.96 -15.35
C TYR A 155 -52.27 5.79 -15.10
N LEU A 156 -53.34 5.09 -14.71
CA LEU A 156 -54.62 5.65 -14.31
C LEU A 156 -54.69 5.60 -12.77
N PRO A 157 -54.56 6.74 -12.06
CA PRO A 157 -54.58 6.75 -10.60
C PRO A 157 -55.92 6.29 -10.04
N LYS A 158 -55.91 5.44 -9.01
CA LYS A 158 -57.09 5.12 -8.20
C LYS A 158 -57.06 5.89 -6.86
N PRO A 159 -58.20 6.11 -6.19
CA PRO A 159 -58.22 6.78 -4.90
C PRO A 159 -57.70 5.95 -3.71
N GLU A 160 -57.60 4.62 -3.85
CA GLU A 160 -57.10 3.67 -2.84
C GLU A 160 -55.56 3.56 -2.78
N GLU A 161 -54.85 4.10 -3.77
CA GLU A 161 -53.39 3.90 -3.95
C GLU A 161 -52.65 5.25 -4.09
N GLN A 162 -51.41 5.31 -3.64
CA GLN A 162 -50.54 6.50 -3.71
C GLN A 162 -49.32 6.23 -4.59
N VAL A 163 -49.03 7.16 -5.50
CA VAL A 163 -47.73 7.22 -6.18
C VAL A 163 -46.65 7.65 -5.18
N VAL A 164 -45.67 6.78 -4.95
CA VAL A 164 -44.51 7.04 -4.09
C VAL A 164 -43.41 7.73 -4.89
N LYS A 165 -43.00 7.13 -6.02
CA LYS A 165 -41.99 7.68 -6.93
C LYS A 165 -42.12 7.08 -8.34
N MET A 166 -41.59 7.79 -9.34
CA MET A 166 -41.17 7.15 -10.60
C MET A 166 -39.82 6.46 -10.37
N VAL A 167 -39.58 5.34 -11.06
CA VAL A 167 -38.31 4.59 -10.98
C VAL A 167 -37.70 4.53 -12.38
N SER A 168 -36.46 4.99 -12.49
CA SER A 168 -35.62 4.87 -13.70
C SER A 168 -34.76 3.60 -13.62
N PRO A 169 -34.42 2.99 -14.75
CA PRO A 169 -33.43 1.92 -14.77
C PRO A 169 -32.02 2.47 -14.56
N ILE A 170 -31.14 1.62 -14.03
CA ILE A 170 -29.69 1.79 -13.98
C ILE A 170 -29.11 1.10 -15.21
N ILE A 171 -28.10 1.70 -15.85
CA ILE A 171 -27.50 1.15 -17.06
C ILE A 171 -26.20 0.43 -16.70
N ILE A 172 -26.25 -0.90 -16.69
CA ILE A 172 -25.11 -1.76 -16.38
C ILE A 172 -24.34 -2.03 -17.67
N THR A 173 -23.12 -1.51 -17.75
CA THR A 173 -22.15 -1.74 -18.83
C THR A 173 -21.15 -2.85 -18.50
N PRO A 174 -20.42 -3.41 -19.49
CA PRO A 174 -19.33 -4.35 -19.22
C PRO A 174 -18.31 -3.73 -18.26
N GLY A 175 -17.94 -4.47 -17.19
CA GLY A 175 -17.03 -3.97 -16.16
C GLY A 175 -17.69 -3.01 -15.16
N HIS A 176 -19.02 -2.95 -15.09
CA HIS A 176 -19.78 -2.28 -14.02
C HIS A 176 -20.76 -3.27 -13.39
N ALA A 177 -21.16 -3.03 -12.14
CA ALA A 177 -22.18 -3.76 -11.42
C ALA A 177 -22.99 -2.83 -10.51
N VAL A 178 -24.13 -3.29 -10.03
CA VAL A 178 -24.93 -2.58 -9.02
C VAL A 178 -25.00 -3.42 -7.75
N ARG A 179 -24.66 -2.82 -6.60
CA ARG A 179 -24.86 -3.42 -5.29
C ARG A 179 -26.27 -3.10 -4.79
N LEU A 180 -27.04 -4.15 -4.56
CA LEU A 180 -28.40 -4.07 -4.02
C LEU A 180 -28.42 -4.58 -2.58
N ARG A 181 -29.38 -4.09 -1.79
CA ARG A 181 -29.73 -4.56 -0.46
C ARG A 181 -31.23 -4.84 -0.37
N ALA A 182 -31.61 -5.95 0.24
CA ALA A 182 -32.99 -6.30 0.52
C ALA A 182 -33.56 -5.48 1.68
N ARG A 183 -34.57 -4.64 1.42
CA ARG A 183 -35.25 -3.82 2.43
C ARG A 183 -36.11 -4.63 3.39
N GLN A 184 -36.63 -5.75 2.92
CA GLN A 184 -37.30 -6.80 3.68
C GLN A 184 -37.05 -8.14 2.99
N ALA A 185 -37.46 -9.26 3.61
CA ALA A 185 -37.33 -10.56 2.97
C ALA A 185 -38.34 -10.74 1.82
N PHE A 186 -37.86 -11.13 0.65
CA PHE A 186 -38.67 -11.33 -0.57
C PHE A 186 -37.98 -12.31 -1.53
N THR A 187 -38.63 -12.67 -2.64
CA THR A 187 -38.01 -13.45 -3.72
C THR A 187 -37.70 -12.51 -4.88
N ASP A 188 -36.44 -12.48 -5.32
CA ASP A 188 -35.98 -11.60 -6.40
C ASP A 188 -36.45 -12.05 -7.80
N ALA A 189 -36.21 -11.20 -8.80
CA ALA A 189 -36.63 -11.45 -10.19
C ALA A 189 -35.97 -12.69 -10.84
N LYS A 190 -34.93 -13.28 -10.22
CA LYS A 190 -34.29 -14.53 -10.65
C LYS A 190 -34.81 -15.76 -9.88
N GLY A 191 -35.76 -15.57 -8.96
CA GLY A 191 -36.33 -16.63 -8.12
C GLY A 191 -35.52 -16.93 -6.85
N ILE A 192 -34.54 -16.10 -6.50
CA ILE A 192 -33.70 -16.30 -5.32
C ILE A 192 -34.38 -15.64 -4.11
N TYR A 193 -34.54 -16.38 -3.02
CA TYR A 193 -35.06 -15.83 -1.77
C TYR A 193 -33.98 -15.01 -1.06
N ARG A 194 -34.31 -13.75 -0.74
CA ARG A 194 -33.43 -12.78 -0.09
C ARG A 194 -33.89 -12.51 1.35
N CYS A 195 -32.95 -12.45 2.27
CA CYS A 195 -33.19 -12.08 3.66
C CYS A 195 -33.17 -10.54 3.86
N THR A 196 -33.90 -10.02 4.84
CA THR A 196 -33.82 -8.58 5.19
C THR A 196 -32.38 -8.18 5.53
N GLY A 197 -31.86 -7.15 4.86
CA GLY A 197 -30.48 -6.67 5.02
C GLY A 197 -29.42 -7.49 4.29
N GLU A 198 -29.80 -8.54 3.55
CA GLU A 198 -28.90 -9.22 2.61
C GLU A 198 -28.49 -8.26 1.49
N GLU A 199 -27.23 -8.32 1.07
CA GLU A 199 -26.70 -7.55 -0.06
C GLU A 199 -26.20 -8.49 -1.16
N TRP A 200 -26.22 -8.07 -2.42
CA TRP A 200 -25.68 -8.81 -3.56
C TRP A 200 -25.34 -7.88 -4.74
N LEU A 201 -24.54 -8.38 -5.68
CA LEU A 201 -24.28 -7.70 -6.95
C LEU A 201 -25.21 -8.16 -8.06
N VAL A 202 -25.64 -7.21 -8.89
CA VAL A 202 -26.20 -7.45 -10.22
C VAL A 202 -25.15 -7.08 -11.28
N ARG A 203 -24.85 -8.03 -12.16
CA ARG A 203 -23.81 -7.93 -13.22
C ARG A 203 -24.39 -8.10 -14.64
N ASP A 204 -25.72 -8.17 -14.79
CA ASP A 204 -26.38 -8.41 -16.07
C ASP A 204 -26.36 -7.13 -16.93
N ILE A 205 -25.66 -7.17 -18.06
CA ILE A 205 -25.46 -6.00 -18.94
C ILE A 205 -26.80 -5.56 -19.54
N GLY A 206 -27.15 -4.28 -19.37
CA GLY A 206 -28.37 -3.69 -19.90
C GLY A 206 -29.04 -2.70 -18.95
N ALA A 207 -30.33 -2.44 -19.17
CA ALA A 207 -31.14 -1.60 -18.29
C ALA A 207 -31.71 -2.43 -17.14
N TYR A 208 -31.10 -2.33 -15.96
CA TYR A 208 -31.63 -2.95 -14.75
C TYR A 208 -32.63 -2.01 -14.08
N LEU A 209 -33.89 -2.45 -13.91
CA LEU A 209 -34.91 -1.71 -13.18
C LEU A 209 -35.13 -2.37 -11.82
N PRO A 210 -34.62 -1.78 -10.71
CA PRO A 210 -34.79 -2.32 -9.36
C PRO A 210 -36.26 -2.47 -8.99
N ASP A 211 -36.56 -3.50 -8.20
CA ASP A 211 -37.87 -3.70 -7.60
C ASP A 211 -38.04 -2.92 -6.29
N VAL A 212 -39.27 -2.91 -5.78
CA VAL A 212 -39.69 -2.13 -4.59
C VAL A 212 -38.82 -2.37 -3.37
N TYR A 213 -38.49 -3.64 -3.13
CA TYR A 213 -37.74 -4.08 -1.94
C TYR A 213 -36.22 -4.13 -2.18
N GLU A 214 -35.75 -3.66 -3.34
CA GLU A 214 -34.33 -3.54 -3.69
C GLU A 214 -33.86 -2.11 -3.44
N GLU A 215 -32.98 -1.95 -2.45
CA GLU A 215 -32.27 -0.70 -2.20
C GLU A 215 -30.96 -0.70 -2.97
N VAL A 216 -30.78 0.31 -3.84
CA VAL A 216 -29.50 0.57 -4.50
C VAL A 216 -28.54 1.13 -3.45
N VAL A 217 -27.45 0.43 -3.18
CA VAL A 217 -26.42 0.84 -2.20
C VAL A 217 -25.35 1.67 -2.88
N GLU A 218 -24.77 1.14 -3.96
CA GLU A 218 -23.69 1.73 -4.74
C GLU A 218 -23.62 1.12 -6.15
N GLU A 219 -23.07 1.87 -7.09
CA GLU A 219 -22.62 1.38 -8.39
C GLU A 219 -21.13 1.03 -8.26
N VAL A 220 -20.71 -0.14 -8.76
CA VAL A 220 -19.39 -0.73 -8.51
C VAL A 220 -18.67 -0.96 -9.84
N ASP A 221 -17.58 -0.21 -10.04
CA ASP A 221 -16.68 -0.37 -11.18
C ASP A 221 -15.72 -1.56 -10.99
N ALA A 222 -15.30 -2.17 -12.10
CA ALA A 222 -14.28 -3.22 -12.10
C ALA A 222 -12.87 -2.65 -11.99
N TYR A 223 -12.05 -3.28 -11.13
CA TYR A 223 -10.61 -3.06 -11.11
C TYR A 223 -10.00 -3.61 -12.40
N THR A 224 -9.26 -2.77 -13.12
CA THR A 224 -8.49 -3.17 -14.30
C THR A 224 -7.14 -3.74 -13.87
N LEU A 225 -6.92 -5.01 -14.19
CA LEU A 225 -5.67 -5.71 -13.90
C LEU A 225 -4.74 -5.68 -15.11
N THR A 226 -3.45 -5.73 -14.84
CA THR A 226 -2.37 -5.73 -15.82
C THR A 226 -1.28 -6.71 -15.38
N PRO A 227 -0.35 -7.12 -16.25
CA PRO A 227 0.80 -7.92 -15.83
C PRO A 227 1.66 -7.30 -14.70
N ASN A 228 1.49 -6.01 -14.41
CA ASN A 228 2.25 -5.25 -13.41
C ASN A 228 1.53 -5.07 -12.05
N ASN A 229 0.24 -5.40 -11.93
CA ASN A 229 -0.51 -5.29 -10.66
C ASN A 229 -1.42 -6.50 -10.38
N ALA A 230 -1.72 -6.72 -9.11
CA ALA A 230 -2.62 -7.75 -8.62
C ALA A 230 -3.49 -7.18 -7.48
N LEU A 231 -4.73 -7.67 -7.35
CA LEU A 231 -5.66 -7.25 -6.30
C LEU A 231 -5.50 -8.17 -5.08
N HIS A 232 -5.19 -7.62 -3.90
CA HIS A 232 -5.16 -8.36 -2.64
C HIS A 232 -6.56 -8.34 -2.03
N ILE A 233 -7.18 -9.52 -1.97
CA ILE A 233 -8.57 -9.71 -1.53
C ILE A 233 -8.59 -10.51 -0.23
N ARG A 234 -9.52 -10.17 0.67
CA ARG A 234 -9.90 -10.95 1.85
C ARG A 234 -11.36 -11.44 1.74
N ALA A 235 -11.64 -12.64 2.24
CA ALA A 235 -13.00 -13.17 2.36
C ALA A 235 -13.69 -12.72 3.66
N ASN A 236 -14.87 -12.09 3.54
CA ASN A 236 -15.71 -11.66 4.66
C ASN A 236 -16.56 -12.80 5.25
N CYS A 237 -16.75 -13.90 4.52
CA CYS A 237 -17.48 -15.08 4.95
C CYS A 237 -16.93 -16.36 4.28
N ASN A 238 -17.56 -17.52 4.50
CA ASN A 238 -17.28 -18.73 3.74
C ASN A 238 -18.13 -18.74 2.46
N PHE A 239 -17.51 -18.82 1.28
CA PHE A 239 -18.21 -18.85 -0.02
C PHE A 239 -17.36 -19.57 -1.08
N THR A 240 -17.83 -19.63 -2.33
CA THR A 240 -17.03 -20.09 -3.48
C THR A 240 -16.81 -18.91 -4.41
N ASP A 241 -15.56 -18.60 -4.75
CA ASP A 241 -15.23 -17.46 -5.61
C ASP A 241 -15.66 -17.69 -7.08
N GLN A 242 -15.61 -16.63 -7.89
CA GLN A 242 -15.98 -16.69 -9.31
C GLN A 242 -15.08 -17.63 -10.15
N PHE A 243 -13.95 -18.07 -9.61
CA PHE A 243 -13.04 -19.05 -10.23
C PHE A 243 -13.30 -20.49 -9.74
N GLY A 244 -14.37 -20.71 -8.94
CA GLY A 244 -14.77 -22.01 -8.41
C GLY A 244 -13.98 -22.48 -7.19
N ARG A 245 -13.17 -21.61 -6.55
CA ARG A 245 -12.34 -21.97 -5.39
C ARG A 245 -13.12 -21.67 -4.10
N GLY A 246 -13.22 -22.65 -3.20
CA GLY A 246 -13.89 -22.48 -1.91
C GLY A 246 -13.05 -21.69 -0.92
N ARG A 247 -13.55 -20.53 -0.49
CA ARG A 247 -12.89 -19.55 0.40
C ARG A 247 -13.43 -19.62 1.81
N ARG A 248 -12.57 -19.34 2.79
CA ARG A 248 -12.92 -19.27 4.22
C ARG A 248 -12.88 -17.83 4.73
N ILE A 249 -13.71 -17.50 5.72
CA ILE A 249 -13.67 -16.20 6.40
C ILE A 249 -12.26 -15.87 6.91
N GLY A 250 -11.75 -14.69 6.57
CA GLY A 250 -10.39 -14.24 6.89
C GLY A 250 -9.27 -14.86 6.03
N GLU A 251 -9.59 -15.68 5.03
CA GLU A 251 -8.64 -16.09 4.00
C GLU A 251 -8.30 -14.90 3.10
N GLU A 252 -7.03 -14.76 2.73
CA GLU A 252 -6.54 -13.69 1.85
C GLU A 252 -5.79 -14.27 0.63
N TRP A 253 -5.99 -13.69 -0.55
CA TRP A 253 -5.34 -14.12 -1.80
C TRP A 253 -5.05 -12.94 -2.73
N LEU A 254 -4.33 -13.24 -3.82
CA LEU A 254 -4.16 -12.33 -4.95
C LEU A 254 -5.05 -12.78 -6.13
N VAL A 255 -5.66 -11.82 -6.81
CA VAL A 255 -6.20 -12.00 -8.17
C VAL A 255 -5.28 -11.25 -9.13
N LYS A 256 -4.83 -11.92 -10.19
CA LYS A 256 -3.86 -11.39 -11.16
C LYS A 256 -4.49 -11.30 -12.55
N TYR A 257 -3.80 -10.61 -13.46
CA TYR A 257 -4.13 -10.59 -14.89
C TYR A 257 -4.29 -12.00 -15.50
N ASP A 258 -3.51 -13.00 -15.03
CA ASP A 258 -3.65 -14.41 -15.46
C ASP A 258 -4.98 -15.06 -15.07
N ASP A 259 -5.63 -14.58 -14.00
CA ASP A 259 -6.93 -15.05 -13.53
C ASP A 259 -8.07 -14.27 -14.23
N THR A 260 -7.92 -12.95 -14.44
CA THR A 260 -8.80 -12.10 -15.30
C THR A 260 -8.18 -10.73 -15.59
N GLU A 261 -8.51 -10.13 -16.74
CA GLU A 261 -8.14 -8.73 -17.07
C GLU A 261 -8.90 -7.69 -16.23
N SER A 262 -10.07 -8.05 -15.71
CA SER A 262 -11.00 -7.14 -15.05
C SER A 262 -11.76 -7.85 -13.93
N TYR A 263 -11.84 -7.24 -12.75
CA TYR A 263 -12.39 -7.86 -11.54
C TYR A 263 -13.38 -6.95 -10.79
N ILE A 264 -14.59 -7.45 -10.52
CA ILE A 264 -15.59 -6.80 -9.67
C ILE A 264 -15.69 -7.59 -8.36
N PRO A 265 -15.09 -7.12 -7.25
CA PRO A 265 -15.18 -7.77 -5.95
C PRO A 265 -16.62 -7.99 -5.52
N ASP A 266 -16.94 -9.20 -5.07
CA ASP A 266 -18.29 -9.51 -4.62
C ASP A 266 -18.57 -8.97 -3.20
N VAL A 267 -19.84 -8.95 -2.79
CA VAL A 267 -20.22 -8.51 -1.43
C VAL A 267 -19.60 -9.36 -0.31
N THR A 268 -19.16 -10.58 -0.64
CA THR A 268 -18.45 -11.51 0.25
C THR A 268 -16.93 -11.24 0.32
N GLU A 269 -16.44 -10.23 -0.39
CA GLU A 269 -15.03 -9.92 -0.59
C GLU A 269 -14.69 -8.50 -0.09
N GLU A 270 -13.43 -8.31 0.31
CA GLU A 270 -12.87 -7.03 0.73
C GLU A 270 -11.56 -6.81 -0.02
N VAL A 271 -11.44 -5.68 -0.73
CA VAL A 271 -10.15 -5.27 -1.33
C VAL A 271 -9.28 -4.68 -0.22
N VAL A 272 -8.20 -5.39 0.12
CA VAL A 272 -7.25 -5.00 1.16
C VAL A 272 -6.23 -4.01 0.60
N ASN A 273 -5.71 -4.25 -0.60
CA ASN A 273 -4.73 -3.39 -1.27
C ASN A 273 -4.57 -3.73 -2.78
N GLU A 274 -3.93 -2.84 -3.54
CA GLU A 274 -3.30 -3.19 -4.82
C GLU A 274 -1.81 -3.54 -4.62
N VAL A 275 -1.38 -4.68 -5.16
CA VAL A 275 0.00 -5.18 -5.06
C VAL A 275 0.70 -5.02 -6.39
N GLN A 276 1.80 -4.26 -6.40
CA GLN A 276 2.62 -4.03 -7.58
C GLN A 276 3.60 -5.18 -7.81
N LEU A 277 3.93 -5.46 -9.08
CA LEU A 277 4.88 -6.49 -9.48
C LEU A 277 6.29 -6.14 -8.98
N THR A 278 6.88 -7.05 -8.20
CA THR A 278 8.30 -6.98 -7.83
C THR A 278 9.14 -7.50 -8.98
N VAL A 279 10.14 -6.72 -9.39
CA VAL A 279 11.09 -7.05 -10.46
C VAL A 279 12.50 -7.04 -9.89
N LEU A 280 13.20 -8.18 -9.97
CA LEU A 280 14.63 -8.30 -9.67
C LEU A 280 15.42 -8.40 -10.98
N SER A 281 16.42 -7.53 -11.16
CA SER A 281 17.39 -7.64 -12.25
C SER A 281 18.46 -8.72 -11.98
N HIS A 282 19.37 -8.96 -12.93
CA HIS A 282 20.38 -10.03 -12.81
C HIS A 282 21.26 -9.93 -11.56
N HIS A 283 21.65 -8.71 -11.18
CA HIS A 283 22.52 -8.46 -10.02
C HIS A 283 21.72 -8.07 -8.77
N GLN A 284 20.48 -8.54 -8.64
CA GLN A 284 19.59 -8.17 -7.53
C GLN A 284 18.92 -9.37 -6.85
N TYR A 285 18.68 -9.21 -5.56
CA TYR A 285 18.02 -10.19 -4.71
C TYR A 285 17.16 -9.53 -3.64
N CYS A 286 16.30 -10.30 -3.00
CA CYS A 286 15.64 -9.92 -1.77
C CYS A 286 15.45 -11.14 -0.87
N VAL A 287 15.43 -10.93 0.45
CA VAL A 287 14.98 -11.95 1.39
C VAL A 287 13.52 -11.67 1.74
N VAL A 288 12.66 -12.67 1.55
CA VAL A 288 11.23 -12.61 1.87
C VAL A 288 10.98 -13.39 3.16
N VAL A 289 10.34 -12.74 4.12
CA VAL A 289 9.95 -13.31 5.42
C VAL A 289 8.51 -13.83 5.35
N ASN A 290 8.25 -14.95 6.03
CA ASN A 290 7.00 -15.72 5.96
C ASN A 290 6.61 -16.20 4.55
N PRO A 291 7.56 -16.73 3.74
CA PRO A 291 7.29 -17.13 2.35
C PRO A 291 6.18 -18.18 2.28
N LEU A 292 5.33 -18.08 1.24
CA LEU A 292 4.25 -19.05 1.04
C LEU A 292 4.83 -20.49 0.88
N GLY A 293 4.15 -21.48 1.43
CA GLY A 293 4.42 -22.90 1.22
C GLY A 293 3.60 -23.49 0.07
N ASP A 294 3.93 -24.71 -0.33
CA ASP A 294 3.20 -25.45 -1.38
C ASP A 294 1.74 -25.78 -0.99
N ASP A 295 1.42 -25.67 0.31
CA ASP A 295 0.05 -25.77 0.85
C ASP A 295 -0.75 -24.46 0.76
N GLY A 296 -0.15 -23.41 0.18
CA GLY A 296 -0.75 -22.09 0.04
C GLY A 296 -0.74 -21.25 1.32
N ARG A 297 0.06 -21.59 2.34
CA ARG A 297 0.09 -20.87 3.63
C ARG A 297 1.42 -20.18 3.91
N PRO A 298 1.44 -19.02 4.61
CA PRO A 298 2.69 -18.37 5.01
C PRO A 298 3.48 -19.23 6.01
N ARG A 299 4.74 -19.55 5.70
CA ARG A 299 5.66 -20.28 6.59
C ARG A 299 6.24 -19.36 7.64
N LEU A 300 5.47 -19.12 8.71
CA LEU A 300 5.77 -18.13 9.75
C LEU A 300 7.19 -18.31 10.34
N GLY A 301 7.97 -17.23 10.35
CA GLY A 301 9.35 -17.20 10.84
C GLY A 301 10.41 -17.70 9.84
N CYS A 302 10.02 -18.32 8.72
CA CYS A 302 10.96 -18.70 7.67
C CYS A 302 11.38 -17.50 6.82
N ARG A 303 12.54 -17.64 6.16
CA ARG A 303 13.09 -16.71 5.17
C ARG A 303 13.26 -17.44 3.82
N GLU A 304 13.04 -16.74 2.71
CA GLU A 304 13.34 -17.22 1.36
C GLU A 304 14.21 -16.20 0.62
N LEU A 305 15.38 -16.62 0.15
CA LEU A 305 16.23 -15.83 -0.73
C LEU A 305 15.71 -15.90 -2.19
N ARG A 306 15.11 -14.82 -2.69
CA ARG A 306 14.71 -14.68 -4.09
C ARG A 306 15.81 -13.92 -4.84
N LYS A 307 16.41 -14.56 -5.85
CA LYS A 307 17.46 -13.99 -6.72
C LYS A 307 16.90 -13.70 -8.11
N GLY A 308 17.39 -12.66 -8.77
CA GLY A 308 17.03 -12.33 -10.14
C GLY A 308 17.81 -13.12 -11.21
N PRO A 309 17.49 -12.94 -12.49
CA PRO A 309 16.37 -12.16 -13.00
C PRO A 309 15.03 -12.86 -12.69
N LYS A 310 14.11 -12.18 -11.98
CA LYS A 310 12.85 -12.79 -11.52
C LYS A 310 11.78 -11.73 -11.32
N THR A 311 10.55 -12.03 -11.71
CA THR A 311 9.36 -11.23 -11.40
C THR A 311 8.39 -12.03 -10.53
N PHE A 312 7.73 -11.38 -9.58
CA PHE A 312 6.72 -11.99 -8.70
C PHE A 312 5.89 -10.91 -7.97
N PHE A 313 4.74 -11.30 -7.43
CA PHE A 313 4.00 -10.50 -6.45
C PHE A 313 4.32 -11.02 -5.03
N LEU A 314 4.37 -10.15 -4.02
CA LEU A 314 4.39 -10.61 -2.63
C LEU A 314 2.99 -11.15 -2.27
N HIS A 315 2.94 -12.38 -1.77
CA HIS A 315 1.67 -12.98 -1.33
C HIS A 315 1.22 -12.42 0.04
N PRO A 316 -0.07 -12.53 0.40
CA PRO A 316 -0.56 -12.10 1.71
C PRO A 316 0.23 -12.70 2.87
N GLY A 317 0.78 -11.85 3.73
CA GLY A 317 1.67 -12.23 4.83
C GLY A 317 3.18 -12.21 4.51
N GLU A 318 3.57 -12.27 3.24
CA GLU A 318 4.97 -12.11 2.81
C GLU A 318 5.43 -10.65 2.95
N LYS A 319 6.69 -10.46 3.39
CA LYS A 319 7.30 -9.13 3.52
C LYS A 319 8.79 -9.20 3.17
N PHE A 320 9.35 -8.14 2.58
CA PHE A 320 10.81 -8.04 2.46
C PHE A 320 11.45 -7.84 3.84
N GLU A 321 12.59 -8.51 4.10
CA GLU A 321 13.38 -8.29 5.31
C GLU A 321 14.14 -6.94 5.25
N ARG A 322 14.72 -6.61 4.08
CA ARG A 322 15.54 -5.41 3.85
C ARG A 322 15.29 -4.76 2.47
N GLY A 323 14.11 -4.97 1.91
CA GLY A 323 13.77 -4.54 0.54
C GLY A 323 14.46 -5.36 -0.56
N ILE A 324 14.62 -4.76 -1.73
CA ILE A 324 15.49 -5.24 -2.81
C ILE A 324 16.91 -4.77 -2.51
N GLN A 325 17.89 -5.65 -2.69
CA GLN A 325 19.31 -5.42 -2.46
C GLN A 325 20.09 -5.82 -3.71
N ASP A 326 21.13 -5.05 -4.04
CA ASP A 326 22.06 -5.38 -5.12
C ASP A 326 23.12 -6.40 -4.65
N ALA A 327 23.60 -7.22 -5.57
CA ALA A 327 24.65 -8.20 -5.34
C ALA A 327 25.99 -7.51 -5.01
N ILE A 328 26.83 -8.18 -4.22
CA ILE A 328 28.18 -7.71 -3.91
C ILE A 328 29.08 -8.11 -5.07
N ILE A 329 29.27 -7.17 -6.01
CA ILE A 329 30.23 -7.31 -7.11
C ILE A 329 31.64 -7.29 -6.50
N LEU A 330 32.46 -8.29 -6.84
CA LEU A 330 33.86 -8.38 -6.46
C LEU A 330 34.75 -8.26 -7.70
N GLU A 331 35.72 -7.36 -7.65
CA GLU A 331 36.76 -7.26 -8.68
C GLU A 331 37.86 -8.33 -8.47
N SER A 332 38.74 -8.55 -9.46
CA SER A 332 39.71 -9.65 -9.46
C SER A 332 40.79 -9.57 -8.37
N ASP A 333 40.91 -8.42 -7.71
CA ASP A 333 41.80 -8.12 -6.59
C ASP A 333 41.07 -8.08 -5.24
N GLU A 334 39.82 -8.55 -5.19
CA GLU A 334 38.95 -8.54 -4.01
C GLU A 334 38.46 -9.92 -3.59
N ALA A 335 38.05 -10.02 -2.32
CA ALA A 335 37.41 -11.18 -1.74
C ALA A 335 36.45 -10.81 -0.60
N LEU A 336 35.57 -11.74 -0.24
CA LEU A 336 34.75 -11.67 0.97
C LEU A 336 35.19 -12.75 1.96
N LEU A 337 35.59 -12.35 3.15
CA LEU A 337 35.60 -13.23 4.31
C LEU A 337 34.17 -13.31 4.86
N VAL A 338 33.55 -14.48 4.74
CA VAL A 338 32.18 -14.74 5.21
C VAL A 338 32.16 -15.69 6.39
N THR A 339 31.14 -15.58 7.24
CA THR A 339 30.94 -16.42 8.44
C THR A 339 29.55 -17.06 8.42
N ALA A 340 29.47 -18.38 8.56
CA ALA A 340 28.21 -19.09 8.75
C ALA A 340 27.58 -18.73 10.11
N GLN A 341 26.29 -18.42 10.11
CA GLN A 341 25.48 -18.17 11.31
C GLN A 341 24.60 -19.37 11.65
N GLU A 342 24.12 -20.08 10.63
CA GLU A 342 23.28 -21.28 10.73
C GLU A 342 23.98 -22.45 10.00
N GLU A 343 23.59 -23.69 10.29
CA GLU A 343 24.14 -24.89 9.64
C GLU A 343 23.56 -25.08 8.23
N PHE A 344 24.40 -25.36 7.22
CA PHE A 344 23.91 -25.60 5.86
C PHE A 344 24.90 -26.37 4.98
N ASP A 345 24.37 -27.00 3.93
CA ASP A 345 25.18 -27.58 2.85
C ASP A 345 25.55 -26.50 1.82
N ASP A 346 26.83 -26.17 1.79
CA ASP A 346 27.43 -25.26 0.82
C ASP A 346 27.88 -25.99 -0.44
N ILE A 347 28.05 -25.23 -1.52
CA ILE A 347 28.66 -25.69 -2.78
C ILE A 347 29.72 -24.67 -3.13
N THR A 348 30.99 -25.06 -3.07
CA THR A 348 32.14 -24.20 -3.36
C THR A 348 32.30 -23.98 -4.87
N GLU A 349 33.19 -23.06 -5.25
CA GLU A 349 33.41 -22.65 -6.65
C GLU A 349 33.86 -23.82 -7.57
N ASP A 350 34.49 -24.85 -7.00
CA ASP A 350 34.86 -26.10 -7.68
C ASP A 350 33.69 -27.09 -7.87
N GLY A 351 32.50 -26.76 -7.37
CA GLY A 351 31.31 -27.61 -7.37
C GLY A 351 31.31 -28.70 -6.29
N SER A 352 32.31 -28.76 -5.40
CA SER A 352 32.30 -29.71 -4.29
C SER A 352 31.32 -29.28 -3.18
N LYS A 353 30.80 -30.27 -2.44
CA LYS A 353 29.84 -30.02 -1.36
C LYS A 353 30.56 -29.95 -0.02
N VAL A 354 30.34 -28.86 0.71
CA VAL A 354 30.95 -28.60 2.01
C VAL A 354 29.85 -28.34 3.03
N HIS A 355 29.75 -29.18 4.05
CA HIS A 355 28.86 -28.93 5.17
C HIS A 355 29.45 -27.82 6.06
N ARG A 356 28.70 -26.75 6.30
CA ARG A 356 29.09 -25.58 7.11
C ARG A 356 28.34 -25.59 8.43
N THR A 357 29.06 -25.28 9.50
CA THR A 357 28.54 -25.17 10.87
C THR A 357 28.63 -23.72 11.38
N PRO A 358 27.80 -23.31 12.35
CA PRO A 358 27.82 -21.94 12.88
C PRO A 358 29.20 -21.53 13.42
N GLY A 359 29.74 -20.42 12.90
CA GLY A 359 31.08 -19.93 13.20
C GLY A 359 32.17 -20.34 12.20
N ASP A 360 31.89 -21.24 11.26
CA ASP A 360 32.82 -21.54 10.15
C ASP A 360 33.03 -20.28 9.28
N ARG A 361 34.28 -20.08 8.85
CA ARG A 361 34.71 -18.94 8.04
C ARG A 361 35.44 -19.40 6.79
N TRP A 362 35.18 -18.73 5.66
CA TRP A 362 35.86 -18.99 4.40
C TRP A 362 35.93 -17.72 3.54
N MET A 363 36.82 -17.75 2.55
CA MET A 363 36.97 -16.71 1.53
C MET A 363 36.13 -17.06 0.29
N ILE A 364 35.63 -16.02 -0.38
CA ILE A 364 35.05 -16.05 -1.73
C ILE A 364 35.81 -15.01 -2.55
N HIS A 365 36.36 -15.39 -3.70
CA HIS A 365 37.25 -14.52 -4.47
C HIS A 365 36.57 -13.95 -5.72
N GLY A 366 36.95 -12.73 -6.11
CA GLY A 366 36.57 -12.17 -7.40
C GLY A 366 37.38 -12.75 -8.57
N PRO A 367 36.99 -12.48 -9.83
CA PRO A 367 35.85 -11.64 -10.22
C PRO A 367 34.52 -12.41 -10.18
N THR A 368 33.56 -11.99 -9.36
CA THR A 368 32.26 -12.68 -9.21
C THR A 368 31.16 -11.78 -8.62
N ASP A 369 29.91 -12.09 -8.93
CA ASP A 369 28.72 -11.43 -8.38
C ASP A 369 28.19 -12.22 -7.17
N TYR A 370 28.57 -11.80 -5.96
CA TYR A 370 28.18 -12.53 -4.76
C TYR A 370 26.82 -12.10 -4.20
N ILE A 371 25.88 -13.05 -4.14
CA ILE A 371 24.61 -12.88 -3.42
C ILE A 371 24.67 -13.68 -2.11
N PRO A 372 24.65 -13.02 -0.93
CA PRO A 372 24.64 -13.69 0.37
C PRO A 372 23.49 -14.69 0.53
N ARG A 373 23.78 -15.84 1.14
CA ARG A 373 22.75 -16.78 1.62
C ARG A 373 22.12 -16.29 2.93
N THR A 374 20.93 -16.78 3.24
CA THR A 374 20.19 -16.47 4.48
C THR A 374 20.86 -17.00 5.75
N GLU A 375 21.73 -18.00 5.61
CA GLU A 375 22.43 -18.70 6.70
C GLU A 375 23.79 -18.05 7.05
N ILE A 376 24.16 -16.95 6.37
CA ILE A 376 25.43 -16.24 6.52
C ILE A 376 25.21 -14.95 7.31
N GLY A 377 26.01 -14.75 8.35
CA GLY A 377 25.88 -13.61 9.26
C GLY A 377 26.82 -12.46 8.92
N ASN A 378 28.10 -12.62 9.27
CA ASN A 378 29.10 -11.57 9.06
C ASN A 378 29.79 -11.73 7.69
N ILE A 379 29.97 -10.60 7.01
CA ILE A 379 30.66 -10.46 5.73
C ILE A 379 31.66 -9.31 5.87
N GLN A 380 32.93 -9.56 5.54
CA GLN A 380 33.99 -8.55 5.52
C GLN A 380 34.64 -8.53 4.13
N ARG A 381 34.65 -7.37 3.47
CA ARG A 381 35.36 -7.17 2.20
C ARG A 381 36.86 -7.06 2.49
N ARG A 382 37.66 -7.86 1.80
CA ARG A 382 39.12 -7.82 1.78
C ARG A 382 39.54 -7.47 0.35
N ALA A 383 40.57 -6.64 0.22
CA ALA A 383 41.17 -6.27 -1.05
C ALA A 383 42.67 -6.56 -1.00
N ASN A 384 43.30 -6.63 -2.17
CA ASN A 384 44.73 -6.83 -2.28
C ASN A 384 45.52 -5.74 -1.54
N CYS A 385 46.46 -6.18 -0.70
CA CYS A 385 47.59 -5.35 -0.32
C CYS A 385 48.57 -5.35 -1.50
N ASN A 386 48.88 -4.16 -2.04
CA ASN A 386 49.88 -3.97 -3.08
C ASN A 386 51.23 -3.65 -2.42
N PHE A 387 52.23 -4.50 -2.62
CA PHE A 387 53.54 -4.38 -1.95
C PHE A 387 54.59 -3.76 -2.86
N THR A 388 55.57 -3.09 -2.25
CA THR A 388 56.84 -2.70 -2.88
C THR A 388 58.01 -3.40 -2.19
N ASP A 389 58.67 -4.29 -2.94
CA ASP A 389 60.02 -4.89 -2.73
C ASP A 389 60.32 -5.83 -1.52
N GLN A 390 60.24 -7.16 -1.78
CA GLN A 390 61.09 -8.32 -1.35
C GLN A 390 61.39 -8.63 0.16
N PHE A 391 61.53 -9.84 0.73
CA PHE A 391 61.40 -11.29 0.40
C PHE A 391 60.80 -12.05 1.61
N GLY A 392 60.28 -13.30 1.51
CA GLY A 392 59.67 -14.09 2.64
C GLY A 392 60.57 -14.47 3.85
N ARG A 393 60.25 -15.44 4.74
CA ARG A 393 59.15 -16.44 4.84
C ARG A 393 58.88 -16.86 6.31
N GLY A 394 57.75 -17.52 6.57
CA GLY A 394 57.55 -18.48 7.69
C GLY A 394 56.45 -18.09 8.69
N ARG A 395 55.47 -18.96 8.96
CA ARG A 395 54.24 -18.64 9.72
C ARG A 395 53.89 -19.69 10.78
N ARG A 396 53.31 -19.24 11.89
CA ARG A 396 52.67 -20.05 12.95
C ARG A 396 51.50 -19.28 13.55
N ILE A 397 50.48 -20.00 14.04
CA ILE A 397 49.27 -19.41 14.63
C ILE A 397 49.65 -18.60 15.89
N GLY A 398 49.39 -17.30 15.88
CA GLY A 398 49.65 -16.38 17.01
C GLY A 398 51.04 -15.75 17.06
N GLU A 399 51.89 -15.95 16.04
CA GLU A 399 53.13 -15.19 15.84
C GLU A 399 52.88 -14.07 14.81
N GLU A 400 53.47 -12.88 14.98
CA GLU A 400 53.45 -11.82 13.94
C GLU A 400 54.52 -12.11 12.88
N TRP A 401 54.21 -11.95 11.59
CA TRP A 401 55.17 -12.10 10.49
C TRP A 401 55.01 -10.99 9.43
N LEU A 402 56.04 -10.82 8.59
CA LEU A 402 56.12 -9.77 7.58
C LEU A 402 56.05 -10.41 6.18
N VAL A 403 54.90 -10.26 5.50
CA VAL A 403 54.66 -10.73 4.11
C VAL A 403 55.34 -9.77 3.13
N LYS A 404 56.04 -10.30 2.12
CA LYS A 404 56.86 -9.49 1.19
C LYS A 404 56.79 -10.01 -0.25
N TYR A 405 57.10 -9.14 -1.22
CA TYR A 405 56.78 -9.29 -2.65
C TYR A 405 57.16 -10.65 -3.29
N ASP A 406 58.35 -11.21 -3.00
CA ASP A 406 58.81 -12.47 -3.62
C ASP A 406 57.97 -13.72 -3.26
N ASP A 407 57.08 -13.65 -2.27
CA ASP A 407 56.10 -14.73 -2.04
C ASP A 407 54.90 -14.60 -3.02
N THR A 408 54.43 -13.37 -3.31
CA THR A 408 53.34 -13.03 -4.26
C THR A 408 53.33 -11.51 -4.58
N GLU A 409 53.11 -11.11 -5.85
CA GLU A 409 53.06 -9.68 -6.26
C GLU A 409 51.96 -8.86 -5.56
N SER A 410 50.86 -9.52 -5.20
CA SER A 410 49.75 -8.98 -4.40
C SER A 410 49.22 -10.07 -3.47
N TYR A 411 48.66 -9.68 -2.32
CA TYR A 411 48.21 -10.63 -1.31
C TYR A 411 46.87 -10.22 -0.71
N ILE A 412 45.90 -11.14 -0.74
CA ILE A 412 44.67 -11.08 0.06
C ILE A 412 44.90 -11.93 1.32
N PRO A 413 44.82 -11.36 2.54
CA PRO A 413 44.98 -12.12 3.78
C PRO A 413 43.94 -13.25 3.90
N ASP A 414 44.39 -14.43 4.35
CA ASP A 414 43.55 -15.62 4.51
C ASP A 414 42.63 -15.54 5.76
N VAL A 415 41.63 -16.43 5.85
CA VAL A 415 40.67 -16.59 6.96
C VAL A 415 41.30 -16.50 8.36
N THR A 416 42.51 -17.00 8.51
CA THR A 416 43.26 -17.07 9.78
C THR A 416 44.15 -15.84 10.05
N GLU A 417 44.18 -14.86 9.15
CA GLU A 417 45.15 -13.76 9.12
C GLU A 417 44.48 -12.38 9.24
N GLU A 418 45.22 -11.42 9.80
CA GLU A 418 44.83 -10.03 10.01
C GLU A 418 46.04 -9.12 9.76
N VAL A 419 45.83 -7.96 9.15
CA VAL A 419 46.91 -7.00 8.83
C VAL A 419 47.11 -6.06 10.02
N VAL A 420 48.18 -6.28 10.79
CA VAL A 420 48.47 -5.50 12.00
C VAL A 420 48.99 -4.09 11.67
N ASN A 421 49.92 -3.98 10.70
CA ASN A 421 50.47 -2.72 10.20
C ASN A 421 51.17 -2.88 8.85
N GLU A 422 51.46 -1.75 8.20
CA GLU A 422 52.42 -1.66 7.09
C GLU A 422 53.81 -1.30 7.63
N VAL A 423 54.87 -1.95 7.12
CA VAL A 423 56.26 -1.69 7.55
C VAL A 423 57.05 -1.13 6.38
N GLN A 424 57.61 0.07 6.57
CA GLN A 424 58.39 0.77 5.54
C GLN A 424 59.81 0.20 5.40
N LEU A 425 60.31 0.14 4.16
CA LEU A 425 61.68 -0.26 3.86
C LEU A 425 62.68 0.75 4.45
N THR A 426 63.62 0.28 5.26
CA THR A 426 64.70 1.11 5.82
C THR A 426 65.91 1.06 4.91
N VAL A 427 66.42 2.23 4.52
CA VAL A 427 67.63 2.40 3.70
C VAL A 427 68.68 3.19 4.51
N LEU A 428 69.84 2.58 4.76
CA LEU A 428 71.02 3.25 5.30
C LEU A 428 71.99 3.55 4.16
N SER A 429 72.41 4.82 4.01
CA SER A 429 73.50 5.20 3.11
C SER A 429 74.89 4.87 3.70
N HIS A 430 75.96 5.08 2.93
CA HIS A 430 77.33 4.68 3.31
C HIS A 430 77.80 5.27 4.66
N HIS A 431 77.38 6.49 5.00
CA HIS A 431 77.78 7.18 6.23
C HIS A 431 76.67 7.16 7.29
N GLN A 432 75.81 6.14 7.30
CA GLN A 432 74.67 6.03 8.22
C GLN A 432 74.64 4.71 8.99
N TYR A 433 74.07 4.78 10.20
CA TYR A 433 73.86 3.63 11.07
C TYR A 433 72.56 3.76 11.85
N CYS A 434 72.11 2.67 12.46
CA CYS A 434 71.10 2.69 13.49
C CYS A 434 71.37 1.60 14.53
N VAL A 435 70.82 1.79 15.73
CA VAL A 435 70.78 0.74 16.75
C VAL A 435 69.37 0.19 16.79
N VAL A 436 69.23 -1.12 16.56
CA VAL A 436 67.98 -1.87 16.64
C VAL A 436 67.93 -2.62 17.96
N VAL A 437 66.84 -2.45 18.70
CA VAL A 437 66.56 -3.12 19.98
C VAL A 437 65.66 -4.33 19.73
N ASN A 438 65.88 -5.40 20.49
CA ASN A 438 65.25 -6.72 20.32
C ASN A 438 65.50 -7.38 18.94
N PRO A 439 66.73 -7.31 18.38
CA PRO A 439 67.01 -7.78 17.03
C PRO A 439 66.71 -9.26 16.87
N LEU A 440 66.21 -9.68 15.70
CA LEU A 440 65.95 -11.09 15.43
C LEU A 440 67.25 -11.92 15.50
N GLY A 441 67.18 -13.13 16.06
CA GLY A 441 68.27 -14.11 16.04
C GLY A 441 68.22 -15.02 14.82
N ASP A 442 69.29 -15.80 14.62
CA ASP A 442 69.38 -16.81 13.54
C ASP A 442 68.33 -17.94 13.69
N ASP A 443 67.73 -18.08 14.88
CA ASP A 443 66.61 -18.97 15.19
C ASP A 443 65.24 -18.38 14.85
N GLY A 444 65.20 -17.16 14.30
CA GLY A 444 63.99 -16.43 13.94
C GLY A 444 63.28 -15.75 15.12
N ARG A 445 63.91 -15.63 16.30
CA ARG A 445 63.26 -15.07 17.50
C ARG A 445 63.81 -13.69 17.92
N PRO A 446 62.99 -12.79 18.49
CA PRO A 446 63.49 -11.52 19.03
C PRO A 446 64.43 -11.73 20.21
N ARG A 447 65.67 -11.23 20.13
CA ARG A 447 66.65 -11.26 21.23
C ARG A 447 66.36 -10.15 22.23
N LEU A 448 65.35 -10.36 23.08
CA LEU A 448 64.83 -9.37 24.01
C LEU A 448 65.91 -8.73 24.89
N GLY A 449 65.94 -7.39 24.91
CA GLY A 449 66.92 -6.60 25.65
C GLY A 449 68.27 -6.40 24.94
N CYS A 450 68.58 -7.17 23.89
CA CYS A 450 69.80 -6.96 23.10
C CYS A 450 69.68 -5.74 22.17
N ARG A 451 70.83 -5.16 21.84
CA ARG A 451 71.01 -4.14 20.80
C ARG A 451 71.79 -4.74 19.62
N GLU A 452 71.51 -4.28 18.40
CA GLU A 452 72.30 -4.57 17.20
C GLU A 452 72.59 -3.27 16.44
N LEU A 453 73.88 -3.03 16.18
CA LEU A 453 74.36 -1.90 15.40
C LEU A 453 74.34 -2.25 13.90
N ARG A 454 73.35 -1.75 13.16
CA ARG A 454 73.27 -1.89 11.69
C ARG A 454 73.95 -0.67 11.05
N LYS A 455 75.01 -0.90 10.26
CA LYS A 455 75.74 0.12 9.49
C LYS A 455 75.38 0.02 8.01
N GLY A 456 75.40 1.13 7.29
CA GLY A 456 75.21 1.18 5.85
C GLY A 456 76.51 0.89 5.04
N PRO A 457 76.42 0.81 3.70
CA PRO A 457 75.19 0.82 2.92
C PRO A 457 74.37 -0.46 3.13
N LYS A 458 73.11 -0.35 3.54
CA LYS A 458 72.27 -1.52 3.86
C LYS A 458 70.78 -1.19 3.74
N THR A 459 70.02 -2.10 3.14
CA THR A 459 68.55 -2.09 3.13
C THR A 459 68.00 -3.23 4.00
N PHE A 460 66.92 -2.98 4.74
CA PHE A 460 66.22 -3.99 5.55
C PHE A 460 64.84 -3.49 6.00
N PHE A 461 63.99 -4.41 6.47
CA PHE A 461 62.78 -4.08 7.23
C PHE A 461 63.03 -4.32 8.72
N LEU A 462 62.35 -3.57 9.59
CA LEU A 462 62.25 -3.96 11.01
C LEU A 462 61.33 -5.17 11.11
N HIS A 463 61.81 -6.25 11.73
CA HIS A 463 60.97 -7.42 12.02
C HIS A 463 59.98 -7.13 13.17
N PRO A 464 58.88 -7.89 13.30
CA PRO A 464 57.97 -7.77 14.44
C PRO A 464 58.70 -7.78 15.79
N GLY A 465 58.48 -6.74 16.60
CA GLY A 465 59.17 -6.51 17.88
C GLY A 465 60.49 -5.72 17.80
N GLU A 466 61.15 -5.62 16.63
CA GLU A 466 62.33 -4.77 16.43
C GLU A 466 61.95 -3.29 16.43
N LYS A 467 62.76 -2.44 17.09
CA LYS A 467 62.58 -0.97 17.12
C LYS A 467 63.91 -0.25 17.06
N PHE A 468 63.98 0.91 16.41
CA PHE A 468 65.15 1.79 16.53
C PHE A 468 65.24 2.38 17.94
N GLU A 469 66.44 2.41 18.53
CA GLU A 469 66.65 3.10 19.82
C GLU A 469 66.62 4.62 19.68
N ARG A 470 67.17 5.14 18.55
CA ARG A 470 67.30 6.60 18.27
C ARG A 470 67.08 6.96 16.79
N GLY A 471 66.42 6.09 16.02
CA GLY A 471 66.26 6.24 14.58
C GLY A 471 67.54 5.94 13.78
N ILE A 472 67.58 6.43 12.54
CA ILE A 472 68.79 6.49 11.70
C ILE A 472 69.64 7.67 12.17
N GLN A 473 70.96 7.46 12.27
CA GLN A 473 71.95 8.45 12.67
C GLN A 473 73.09 8.48 11.64
N ASP A 474 73.59 9.67 11.33
CA ASP A 474 74.78 9.84 10.49
C ASP A 474 76.06 9.56 11.30
N ALA A 475 77.09 9.04 10.63
CA ALA A 475 78.41 8.79 11.19
C ALA A 475 79.09 10.10 11.60
N ILE A 476 79.92 10.05 12.65
CA ILE A 476 80.73 11.19 13.05
C ILE A 476 81.96 11.22 12.15
N ILE A 477 81.85 11.92 11.03
CA ILE A 477 83.00 12.27 10.18
C ILE A 477 83.95 13.14 11.02
N LEU A 478 85.22 12.74 11.07
CA LEU A 478 86.33 13.49 11.68
C LEU A 478 87.31 13.88 10.57
N GLU A 479 87.60 15.17 10.44
CA GLU A 479 88.65 15.67 9.53
C GLU A 479 90.05 15.45 10.14
N SER A 480 91.12 15.63 9.37
CA SER A 480 92.49 15.21 9.74
C SER A 480 93.12 15.94 10.93
N ASP A 481 92.49 17.02 11.41
CA ASP A 481 92.83 17.77 12.62
C ASP A 481 91.78 17.61 13.75
N GLU A 482 90.66 16.90 13.51
CA GLU A 482 89.68 16.56 14.55
C GLU A 482 90.06 15.30 15.34
N ALA A 483 89.64 15.28 16.61
CA ALA A 483 89.66 14.09 17.44
C ALA A 483 88.40 14.00 18.31
N LEU A 484 87.83 12.80 18.45
CA LEU A 484 86.64 12.55 19.27
C LEU A 484 87.04 11.87 20.58
N LEU A 485 86.70 12.47 21.72
CA LEU A 485 86.78 11.81 23.02
C LEU A 485 85.59 10.87 23.20
N VAL A 486 85.88 9.59 23.42
CA VAL A 486 84.88 8.54 23.65
C VAL A 486 85.08 7.88 25.02
N THR A 487 84.00 7.37 25.60
CA THR A 487 83.96 6.78 26.94
C THR A 487 83.16 5.47 26.93
N ALA A 488 83.78 4.35 27.33
CA ALA A 488 83.06 3.09 27.49
C ALA A 488 81.94 3.23 28.54
N GLN A 489 80.73 2.78 28.22
CA GLN A 489 79.59 2.71 29.14
C GLN A 489 79.39 1.30 29.68
N GLU A 490 79.69 0.29 28.85
CA GLU A 490 79.57 -1.14 29.13
C GLU A 490 80.96 -1.80 28.90
N GLU A 491 81.19 -3.01 29.43
CA GLU A 491 82.48 -3.71 29.29
C GLU A 491 82.60 -4.40 27.91
N PHE A 492 83.74 -4.25 27.22
CA PHE A 492 83.94 -4.87 25.91
C PHE A 492 85.41 -5.02 25.49
N ASP A 493 85.67 -5.95 24.56
CA ASP A 493 86.97 -6.08 23.89
C ASP A 493 87.07 -5.13 22.69
N ASP A 494 88.00 -4.18 22.80
CA ASP A 494 88.34 -3.19 21.80
C ASP A 494 89.56 -3.63 20.97
N VAL A 495 89.70 -3.02 19.78
CA VAL A 495 90.88 -3.17 18.93
C VAL A 495 91.29 -1.79 18.47
N THR A 496 92.46 -1.33 18.92
CA THR A 496 92.99 -0.01 18.58
C THR A 496 93.55 0.02 17.14
N GLU A 497 93.82 1.22 16.63
CA GLU A 497 94.22 1.46 15.22
C GLU A 497 95.53 0.77 14.82
N ASP A 498 96.38 0.44 15.79
CA ASP A 498 97.61 -0.36 15.64
C ASP A 498 97.37 -1.88 15.58
N GLY A 499 96.12 -2.33 15.74
CA GLY A 499 95.73 -3.73 15.82
C GLY A 499 95.83 -4.36 17.22
N SER A 500 96.24 -3.61 18.25
CA SER A 500 96.31 -4.11 19.62
C SER A 500 94.93 -4.37 20.20
N LYS A 501 94.74 -5.51 20.88
CA LYS A 501 93.51 -5.82 21.62
C LYS A 501 93.56 -5.17 23.00
N VAL A 502 92.52 -4.40 23.34
CA VAL A 502 92.42 -3.68 24.61
C VAL A 502 91.07 -4.01 25.26
N HIS A 503 91.09 -4.62 26.44
CA HIS A 503 89.86 -4.80 27.21
C HIS A 503 89.44 -3.46 27.82
N ARG A 504 88.20 -3.03 27.61
CA ARG A 504 87.63 -1.76 28.10
C ARG A 504 86.61 -2.01 29.19
N THR A 505 86.65 -1.19 30.23
CA THR A 505 85.73 -1.22 31.36
C THR A 505 84.90 0.07 31.45
N PRO A 506 83.71 0.05 32.07
CA PRO A 506 82.86 1.23 32.18
C PRO A 506 83.58 2.44 32.80
N GLY A 507 83.64 3.54 32.05
CA GLY A 507 84.34 4.78 32.41
C GLY A 507 85.68 4.99 31.71
N ASP A 508 86.27 3.97 31.07
CA ASP A 508 87.52 4.12 30.31
C ASP A 508 87.36 5.10 29.14
N ARG A 509 88.38 5.95 28.92
CA ARG A 509 88.37 7.00 27.89
C ARG A 509 89.55 6.91 26.95
N TRP A 510 89.31 7.20 25.68
CA TRP A 510 90.34 7.35 24.65
C TRP A 510 89.89 8.34 23.57
N MET A 511 90.84 8.79 22.76
CA MET A 511 90.55 9.60 21.58
C MET A 511 90.54 8.72 20.33
N VAL A 512 89.66 9.08 19.39
CA VAL A 512 89.68 8.60 18.00
C VAL A 512 90.12 9.78 17.15
N HIS A 513 91.11 9.59 16.27
CA HIS A 513 91.67 10.66 15.45
C HIS A 513 91.18 10.58 14.00
N GLY A 514 90.97 11.72 13.36
CA GLY A 514 90.71 11.77 11.92
C GLY A 514 91.98 11.60 11.07
N PRO A 515 91.84 11.43 9.74
CA PRO A 515 90.58 11.43 9.00
C PRO A 515 89.88 10.07 9.03
N THR A 516 88.66 10.00 9.58
CA THR A 516 87.91 8.72 9.71
C THR A 516 86.39 8.94 9.89
N ASP A 517 85.60 7.95 9.48
CA ASP A 517 84.15 7.89 9.69
C ASP A 517 83.83 7.13 10.99
N TYR A 518 83.75 7.85 12.11
CA TYR A 518 83.49 7.21 13.39
C TYR A 518 82.01 6.90 13.61
N ILE A 519 81.67 5.61 13.58
CA ILE A 519 80.37 5.09 14.05
C ILE A 519 80.58 4.45 15.43
N PRO A 520 80.01 5.02 16.51
CA PRO A 520 80.14 4.47 17.86
C PRO A 520 79.60 3.04 17.95
N ARG A 521 80.23 2.22 18.79
CA ARG A 521 79.63 0.94 19.19
C ARG A 521 78.51 1.18 20.20
N THR A 522 77.64 0.19 20.36
CA THR A 522 76.52 0.20 21.32
C THR A 522 76.96 0.34 22.79
N GLU A 523 78.21 -0.01 23.08
CA GLU A 523 78.82 0.02 24.42
C GLU A 523 79.52 1.36 24.73
N ILE A 524 79.47 2.35 23.81
CA ILE A 524 80.31 3.56 23.84
C ILE A 524 79.47 4.84 23.86
N GLY A 525 79.77 5.73 24.81
CA GLY A 525 79.27 7.11 24.86
C GLY A 525 80.28 8.09 24.25
N THR A 526 79.81 9.00 23.39
CA THR A 526 80.64 9.99 22.70
C THR A 526 80.45 11.38 23.29
N TYR A 527 81.50 12.20 23.33
CA TYR A 527 81.39 13.63 23.69
C TYR A 527 82.22 14.50 22.74
N ARG A 528 81.54 15.21 21.81
CA ARG A 528 82.20 16.24 20.98
C ARG A 528 82.46 17.48 21.84
N GLY A 529 83.68 17.56 22.39
CA GLY A 529 84.25 18.82 22.84
C GLY A 529 85.02 19.46 21.68
N GLY A 530 84.70 20.70 21.34
CA GLY A 530 85.61 21.54 20.54
C GLY A 530 86.85 21.91 21.37
N ILE A 531 87.97 22.12 20.69
CA ILE A 531 89.26 22.54 21.27
C ILE A 531 89.25 24.05 21.54
#